data_AF-A0A2X2RD53-F1
#
_entry.id   AF-A0A2X2RD53-F1
#
_cell.length_a   1.000
_cell.length_b   1.000
_cell.length_c   1.000
_cell.angle_alpha   90.00
_cell.angle_beta   90.00
_cell.angle_gamma   90.00
#
_symmetry.space_group_name_H-M   'P 1'
#
loop_
_entity.id
_entity.type
_entity.pdbx_description
1 polymer ?
#
loop_
_entity_poly.entity_id
_entity_poly.type
_entity_poly.pdbx_seq_one_letter_code
_entity_poly.pdbx_strand_id
1 'polypeptide(L)'
;MTKGRKETVRYSDCFKLSIVEEIEKNGLSIANCRRKYGIGGSTTIQKRLKKYGKNHLLNKIVRVETIDEIGELQALKKELKALKEAFAETTLENKVYKTYFQILGQETGMGDEIKKKLEQELLKYFPKQKR
;
A
#
# COMPACT_ATOMS: atom_id res chain seq x y z
N MET A 1 -2.57 24.66 27.22
CA MET A 1 -1.68 24.24 26.11
C MET A 1 -1.75 25.29 25.01
N THR A 2 -0.74 26.16 24.90
CA THR A 2 -0.67 27.14 23.81
C THR A 2 -0.33 26.44 22.49
N LYS A 3 -1.27 26.46 21.55
CA LYS A 3 -1.14 25.89 20.21
C LYS A 3 -0.01 26.63 19.49
N GLY A 4 1.16 26.00 19.31
CA GLY A 4 2.31 26.61 18.63
C GLY A 4 1.91 27.14 17.25
N ARG A 5 2.10 28.44 17.04
CA ARG A 5 1.75 29.11 15.77
C ARG A 5 2.73 28.65 14.71
N LYS A 6 2.24 28.09 13.60
CA LYS A 6 3.09 27.65 12.49
C LYS A 6 3.69 28.87 11.79
N GLU A 7 5.01 29.02 11.83
CA GLU A 7 5.72 30.04 11.07
C GLU A 7 5.64 29.74 9.57
N THR A 8 5.27 30.76 8.78
CA THR A 8 5.19 30.63 7.32
C THR A 8 6.42 31.26 6.68
N VAL A 9 7.35 30.42 6.22
CA VAL A 9 8.56 30.88 5.52
C VAL A 9 8.20 31.24 4.07
N ARG A 10 8.41 32.50 3.69
CA ARG A 10 8.28 32.98 2.31
C ARG A 10 9.65 33.35 1.76
N TYR A 11 9.96 32.85 0.58
CA TYR A 11 11.22 33.12 -0.10
C TYR A 11 11.03 34.21 -1.15
N SER A 12 12.03 35.08 -1.30
CA SER A 12 12.10 36.08 -2.38
C SER A 12 12.20 35.40 -3.75
N ASP A 13 11.81 36.10 -4.83
CA ASP A 13 11.87 35.53 -6.17
C ASP A 13 13.30 35.38 -6.69
N CYS A 14 14.20 36.30 -6.33
CA CYS A 14 15.63 36.18 -6.63
C CYS A 14 16.23 34.88 -6.05
N PHE A 15 15.89 34.55 -4.80
CA PHE A 15 16.32 33.30 -4.17
C PHE A 15 15.74 32.06 -4.85
N LYS A 16 14.50 32.15 -5.35
CA LYS A 16 13.90 31.04 -6.09
C LYS A 16 14.62 30.82 -7.42
N LEU A 17 14.97 31.90 -8.12
CA LEU A 17 15.69 31.86 -9.39
C LEU A 17 17.13 31.35 -9.23
N SER A 18 17.85 31.78 -8.19
CA SER A 18 19.22 31.31 -7.94
C SER A 18 19.30 29.78 -7.77
N ILE A 19 18.31 29.18 -7.11
CA ILE A 19 18.22 27.72 -6.98
C ILE A 19 17.99 27.04 -8.33
N VAL A 20 17.15 27.63 -9.19
CA VAL A 20 16.90 27.08 -10.53
C VAL A 20 18.17 27.15 -11.37
N GLU A 21 18.90 28.27 -11.31
CA GLU A 21 20.18 28.43 -12.00
C GLU A 21 21.25 27.46 -11.51
N GLU A 22 21.34 27.18 -10.20
CA GLU A 22 22.28 26.18 -9.69
C GLU A 22 21.96 24.77 -10.19
N ILE A 23 20.69 24.42 -10.33
CA ILE A 23 20.30 23.11 -10.86
C ILE A 23 20.63 23.02 -12.35
N GLU A 24 20.43 24.10 -13.10
CA GLU A 24 20.66 24.16 -14.55
C GLU A 24 22.16 24.22 -14.91
N LYS A 25 22.93 25.08 -14.24
CA LYS A 25 24.34 25.35 -14.58
C LYS A 25 25.32 24.45 -13.83
N ASN A 26 25.05 24.18 -12.55
CA ASN A 26 25.99 23.46 -11.68
C ASN A 26 25.62 21.97 -11.51
N GLY A 27 24.55 21.49 -12.16
CA GLY A 27 24.16 20.09 -12.17
C GLY A 27 23.80 19.50 -10.79
N LEU A 28 23.49 20.35 -9.80
CA LEU A 28 23.13 19.87 -8.47
C LEU A 28 21.79 19.12 -8.50
N SER A 29 21.75 17.95 -7.85
CA SER A 29 20.50 17.24 -7.65
C SER A 29 19.54 18.05 -6.76
N ILE A 30 18.23 17.89 -6.99
CA ILE A 30 17.18 18.56 -6.21
C ILE A 30 17.36 18.29 -4.70
N ALA A 31 17.77 17.07 -4.34
CA ALA A 31 18.03 16.69 -2.96
C ALA A 31 19.22 17.45 -2.35
N ASN A 32 20.29 17.65 -3.12
CA ASN A 32 21.47 18.38 -2.68
C ASN A 32 21.19 19.88 -2.56
N CYS A 33 20.50 20.50 -3.52
CA CYS A 33 20.05 21.90 -3.39
C CYS A 33 19.15 22.09 -2.16
N ARG A 34 18.24 21.14 -1.89
CA ARG A 34 17.38 21.20 -0.71
C ARG A 34 18.20 21.22 0.59
N ARG A 35 19.22 20.35 0.70
CA ARG A 35 20.12 20.28 1.86
C ARG A 35 20.97 21.54 1.99
N LYS A 36 21.57 22.00 0.88
CA LYS A 36 22.42 23.20 0.82
C LYS A 36 21.70 24.46 1.32
N TYR A 37 20.43 24.62 0.94
CA TYR A 37 19.64 25.82 1.25
C TYR A 37 18.64 25.65 2.41
N GLY A 38 18.68 24.52 3.13
CA GLY A 38 17.79 24.29 4.28
C GLY A 38 16.28 24.28 3.94
N ILE A 39 15.90 23.91 2.72
CA ILE A 39 14.49 23.96 2.30
C ILE A 39 13.75 22.75 2.86
N GLY A 40 12.92 22.94 3.88
CA GLY A 40 12.21 21.83 4.54
C GLY A 40 11.23 21.06 3.65
N GLY A 41 10.65 21.69 2.63
CA GLY A 41 9.64 21.05 1.77
C GLY A 41 10.26 20.10 0.74
N SER A 42 9.84 18.83 0.75
CA SER A 42 10.29 17.79 -0.19
C SER A 42 9.99 18.10 -1.65
N THR A 43 8.88 18.79 -1.92
CA THR A 43 8.41 19.11 -3.29
C THR A 43 8.61 20.58 -3.68
N THR A 44 9.14 21.43 -2.80
CA THR A 44 9.19 22.89 -2.99
C THR A 44 10.01 23.28 -4.21
N ILE A 45 11.20 22.69 -4.38
CA ILE A 45 12.07 22.97 -5.52
C ILE A 45 11.45 22.46 -6.83
N GLN A 46 10.84 21.27 -6.81
CA GLN A 46 10.13 20.71 -7.98
C GLN A 46 8.98 21.62 -8.44
N LYS A 47 8.20 22.16 -7.49
CA LYS A 47 7.12 23.12 -7.80
C LYS A 47 7.66 24.41 -8.44
N ARG A 48 8.82 24.91 -7.97
CA ARG A 48 9.49 26.07 -8.57
C ARG A 48 9.94 25.77 -9.99
N LEU A 49 10.63 24.64 -10.21
CA LEU A 49 11.06 24.22 -11.55
C LEU A 49 9.90 24.15 -12.54
N LYS A 50 8.75 23.59 -12.12
CA LYS A 50 7.51 23.61 -12.93
C LYS A 50 7.00 25.03 -13.20
N LYS A 51 6.95 25.88 -12.16
CA LYS A 51 6.48 27.27 -12.28
C LYS A 51 7.35 28.09 -13.24
N TYR A 52 8.67 27.87 -13.26
CA TYR A 52 9.61 28.56 -14.15
C TYR A 52 9.80 27.86 -15.50
N GLY A 53 8.98 26.85 -15.84
CA GLY A 53 9.03 26.18 -17.14
C GLY A 53 10.23 25.23 -17.34
N LYS A 54 11.03 24.95 -16.31
CA LYS A 54 12.20 24.06 -16.37
C LYS A 54 11.82 22.60 -16.16
N ASN A 55 10.78 22.15 -16.86
CA ASN A 55 10.27 20.77 -16.75
C ASN A 55 11.29 19.73 -17.23
N HIS A 56 12.20 20.11 -18.13
CA HIS A 56 13.28 19.24 -18.62
C HIS A 56 14.33 18.91 -17.53
N LEU A 57 14.44 19.72 -16.48
CA LEU A 57 15.31 19.43 -15.32
C LEU A 57 14.69 18.44 -14.33
N LEU A 58 13.41 18.10 -14.51
CA LEU A 58 12.75 17.07 -13.73
C LEU A 58 12.88 15.74 -14.48
N ASN A 59 13.53 14.75 -13.86
CA ASN A 59 13.55 13.41 -14.42
C ASN A 59 12.11 12.92 -14.61
N LYS A 60 11.70 12.76 -15.87
CA LYS A 60 10.44 12.11 -16.22
C LYS A 60 10.69 10.61 -16.23
N ILE A 61 10.22 9.90 -15.20
CA ILE A 61 10.18 8.43 -15.21
C ILE A 61 9.01 8.05 -16.09
N VAL A 62 9.28 7.69 -17.35
CA VAL A 62 8.29 7.10 -18.25
C VAL A 62 8.39 5.60 -18.09
N ARG A 63 7.41 4.99 -17.44
CA ARG A 63 7.25 3.53 -17.46
C ARG A 63 6.52 3.18 -18.74
N VAL A 64 7.20 2.50 -19.67
CA VAL A 64 6.58 1.97 -20.88
C VAL A 64 6.06 0.59 -20.51
N GLU A 65 4.74 0.46 -20.40
CA GLU A 65 4.04 -0.81 -20.21
C GLU A 65 3.32 -1.13 -21.53
N THR A 66 3.32 -2.38 -21.96
CA THR A 66 2.51 -2.80 -23.11
C THR A 66 1.02 -2.84 -22.73
N ILE A 67 0.12 -2.73 -23.71
CA ILE A 67 -1.34 -2.80 -23.47
C ILE A 67 -1.71 -4.13 -22.79
N ASP A 68 -1.02 -5.21 -23.18
CA ASP A 68 -1.23 -6.56 -22.67
C ASP A 68 -0.85 -6.66 -21.18
N GLU A 69 0.29 -6.11 -20.77
CA GLU A 69 0.74 -6.07 -19.37
C GLU A 69 -0.27 -5.35 -18.45
N ILE A 70 -0.88 -4.27 -18.94
CA ILE A 70 -1.91 -3.53 -18.20
C ILE A 70 -3.17 -4.38 -18.07
N GLY A 71 -3.57 -5.07 -19.14
CA GLY A 71 -4.72 -5.96 -19.17
C GLY A 71 -4.56 -7.14 -18.21
N GLU A 72 -3.42 -7.81 -18.24
CA GLU A 72 -3.08 -8.93 -17.35
C GLU A 72 -3.10 -8.51 -15.87
N LEU A 73 -2.50 -7.36 -15.53
CA LEU A 73 -2.53 -6.85 -14.17
C LEU A 73 -3.95 -6.55 -13.69
N GLN A 74 -4.84 -6.08 -14.57
CA GLN A 74 -6.23 -5.83 -14.23
C GLN A 74 -7.02 -7.13 -14.06
N ALA A 75 -6.81 -8.11 -14.95
CA ALA A 75 -7.42 -9.43 -14.86
C ALA A 75 -7.02 -10.12 -13.54
N LEU A 76 -5.70 -10.16 -13.25
CA LEU A 76 -5.16 -10.74 -12.03
C LEU A 76 -5.71 -10.08 -10.76
N LYS A 77 -5.88 -8.74 -10.77
CA LYS A 77 -6.49 -8.01 -9.66
C LYS A 77 -7.96 -8.36 -9.45
N LYS A 78 -8.72 -8.58 -10.54
CA LYS A 78 -10.13 -9.00 -10.47
C LYS A 78 -10.24 -10.42 -9.90
N GLU A 79 -9.43 -11.34 -10.39
CA GLU A 79 -9.39 -12.72 -9.89
C GLU A 79 -8.99 -12.76 -8.41
N LEU A 80 -7.95 -12.02 -8.01
CA LEU A 80 -7.56 -11.94 -6.60
C LEU A 80 -8.66 -11.36 -5.70
N LYS A 81 -9.45 -10.42 -6.21
CA LYS A 81 -10.57 -9.85 -5.45
C LYS A 81 -11.68 -10.90 -5.28
N ALA A 82 -12.10 -11.53 -6.37
CA ALA A 82 -13.14 -12.58 -6.34
C ALA A 82 -12.73 -13.75 -5.43
N LEU A 83 -11.48 -14.18 -5.51
CA LEU A 83 -10.95 -15.26 -4.66
C LEU A 83 -10.95 -14.87 -3.18
N LYS A 84 -10.57 -13.63 -2.84
CA LYS A 84 -10.61 -13.15 -1.46
C LYS A 84 -12.03 -13.06 -0.91
N GLU A 85 -12.99 -12.64 -1.73
CA GLU A 85 -14.40 -12.57 -1.35
C GLU A 85 -14.97 -13.96 -1.09
N ALA A 86 -14.77 -14.90 -2.03
CA ALA A 86 -15.18 -16.29 -1.86
C ALA A 86 -14.54 -16.93 -0.61
N PHE A 87 -13.25 -16.69 -0.39
CA PHE A 87 -12.56 -17.17 0.81
C PHE A 87 -13.13 -16.55 2.10
N ALA A 88 -13.46 -15.26 2.09
CA ALA A 88 -14.09 -14.60 3.23
C ALA A 88 -15.47 -15.22 3.54
N GLU A 89 -16.28 -15.49 2.53
CA GLU A 89 -17.58 -16.14 2.67
C GLU A 89 -17.45 -17.55 3.25
N THR A 90 -16.60 -18.40 2.65
CA THR A 90 -16.36 -19.77 3.15
C THR A 90 -15.76 -19.78 4.56
N THR A 91 -14.93 -18.80 4.93
CA THR A 91 -14.39 -18.72 6.29
C THR A 91 -15.43 -18.27 7.31
N LEU A 92 -16.38 -17.41 6.93
CA LEU A 92 -17.52 -17.05 7.78
C LEU A 92 -18.45 -18.25 7.98
N GLU A 93 -18.84 -18.95 6.91
CA GLU A 93 -19.66 -20.16 6.99
C GLU A 93 -19.02 -21.21 7.91
N ASN A 94 -17.72 -21.48 7.73
CA ASN A 94 -16.99 -22.40 8.60
C ASN A 94 -17.00 -21.98 10.07
N LYS A 95 -16.95 -20.68 10.38
CA LYS A 95 -17.07 -20.19 11.76
C LYS A 95 -18.47 -20.45 12.31
N VAL A 96 -19.51 -20.19 11.51
CA VAL A 96 -20.90 -20.45 11.89
C VAL A 96 -21.11 -21.94 12.18
N TYR A 97 -20.62 -22.83 11.31
CA TYR A 97 -20.70 -24.27 11.56
C TYR A 97 -19.98 -24.70 12.82
N LYS A 98 -18.78 -24.16 13.09
CA LYS A 98 -18.05 -24.44 14.34
C LYS A 98 -18.83 -24.03 15.58
N THR A 99 -19.44 -22.84 15.57
CA THR A 99 -20.28 -22.39 16.69
C THR A 99 -21.53 -23.24 16.85
N TYR A 100 -22.15 -23.65 15.74
CA TYR A 100 -23.31 -24.53 15.75
C TYR A 100 -22.97 -25.89 16.37
N PHE A 101 -21.87 -26.54 15.95
CA PHE A 101 -21.43 -27.81 16.55
C PHE A 101 -21.10 -27.69 18.04
N GLN A 102 -20.59 -26.53 18.49
CA GLN A 102 -20.34 -26.29 19.90
C GLN A 102 -21.63 -26.25 20.71
N ILE A 103 -22.65 -25.52 20.23
CA ILE A 103 -23.97 -25.46 20.89
C ILE A 103 -24.60 -26.85 20.90
N LEU A 104 -24.58 -27.55 19.77
CA LEU A 104 -25.17 -28.89 19.64
C LEU A 104 -24.49 -29.90 20.58
N GLY A 105 -23.17 -29.81 20.74
CA GLY A 105 -22.43 -30.60 21.72
C GLY A 105 -22.75 -30.28 23.18
N GLN A 106 -23.12 -29.03 23.48
CA GLN A 106 -23.58 -28.63 24.82
C GLN A 106 -24.99 -29.16 25.10
N GLU A 107 -25.91 -29.06 24.15
CA GLU A 107 -27.30 -29.52 24.28
C GLU A 107 -27.41 -31.04 24.41
N THR A 108 -26.57 -31.78 23.68
CA THR A 108 -26.60 -33.26 23.67
C THR A 108 -25.69 -33.91 24.71
N GLY A 109 -24.80 -33.13 25.35
CA GLY A 109 -23.76 -33.66 26.25
C GLY A 109 -22.65 -34.47 25.56
N MET A 110 -22.67 -34.58 24.22
CA MET A 110 -21.72 -35.38 23.42
C MET A 110 -20.66 -34.54 22.70
N GLY A 111 -20.27 -33.39 23.27
CA GLY A 111 -19.34 -32.45 22.64
C GLY A 111 -17.99 -33.06 22.20
N ASP A 112 -17.45 -34.00 22.98
CA ASP A 112 -16.14 -34.62 22.67
C ASP A 112 -16.20 -35.63 21.53
N GLU A 113 -17.32 -36.35 21.39
CA GLU A 113 -17.51 -37.31 20.29
C GLU A 113 -17.68 -36.60 18.95
N ILE A 114 -18.44 -35.49 18.95
CA ILE A 114 -18.68 -34.67 17.76
C ILE A 114 -17.35 -34.08 17.26
N LYS A 115 -16.51 -33.55 18.16
CA LYS A 115 -15.18 -33.03 17.81
C LYS A 115 -14.29 -34.11 17.19
N LYS A 116 -14.23 -35.30 17.79
CA LYS A 116 -13.42 -36.42 17.26
C LYS A 116 -13.87 -36.83 15.86
N LYS A 117 -15.18 -36.93 15.61
CA LYS A 117 -15.72 -37.24 14.28
C LYS A 117 -15.39 -36.15 13.26
N LEU A 118 -15.51 -34.88 13.65
CA LEU A 118 -15.17 -33.74 12.80
C LEU A 118 -13.68 -33.75 12.42
N GLU A 119 -12.78 -33.99 13.37
CA GLU A 119 -11.34 -34.10 13.09
C GLU A 119 -11.01 -35.26 12.15
N GLN A 120 -11.64 -36.41 12.35
CA GLN A 120 -11.48 -37.57 11.46
C GLN A 120 -11.90 -37.24 10.02
N GLU A 121 -13.04 -36.57 9.83
CA GLU A 121 -13.49 -36.13 8.50
C GLU A 121 -12.53 -35.10 7.90
N LEU A 122 -12.09 -34.11 8.68
CA LEU A 122 -11.13 -33.09 8.22
C LEU A 122 -9.82 -33.73 7.75
N LEU A 123 -9.33 -34.76 8.45
CA LEU A 123 -8.13 -35.50 8.08
C LEU A 123 -8.25 -36.25 6.75
N LYS A 124 -9.46 -36.62 6.31
CA LYS A 124 -9.66 -37.26 5.00
C LYS A 124 -9.42 -36.28 3.84
N TYR A 125 -9.85 -35.03 4.01
CA TYR A 125 -9.73 -33.99 2.99
C TYR A 125 -8.41 -33.21 3.09
N PHE A 126 -7.88 -33.05 4.30
CA PHE A 126 -6.62 -32.36 4.59
C PHE A 126 -5.66 -33.31 5.31
N PRO A 127 -5.03 -34.25 4.58
CA PRO A 127 -4.03 -35.12 5.17
C PRO A 127 -2.90 -34.27 5.74
N LYS A 128 -2.49 -34.56 6.98
CA LYS A 128 -1.33 -33.89 7.59
C LYS A 128 -0.11 -34.19 6.72
N GLN A 129 0.41 -33.16 6.03
CA GLN A 129 1.65 -33.28 5.30
C GLN A 129 2.76 -33.69 6.27
N LYS A 130 3.41 -34.84 6.02
CA LYS A 130 4.64 -35.20 6.73
C LYS A 130 5.67 -34.13 6.35
N ARG A 131 6.15 -33.39 7.35
CA ARG A 131 7.38 -32.59 7.22
C ARG A 131 8.57 -33.50 7.01
#